data_AF-A0A1B7V2B9-F1
#
_entry.id   AF-A0A1B7V2B9-F1
#
_cell.length_a   1.000
_cell.length_b   1.000
_cell.length_c   1.000
_cell.angle_alpha   90.00
_cell.angle_beta   90.00
_cell.angle_gamma   90.00
#
_symmetry.space_group_name_H-M   'P 1'
#
loop_
_entity.id
_entity.type
_entity.pdbx_description
1 polymer ?
#
loop_
_entity_poly.entity_id
_entity_poly.type
_entity_poly.pdbx_seq_one_letter_code
_entity_poly.pdbx_strand_id
1 'polypeptide(L)'
;MYLTDRWSHLNKLEKKYLKEAMKAYDRIIESKDDILKIANRYQLNFEDIERAKQYAFGKGVLQNQFIPDLRMAQSWERMTLGEEIDSDEVLLKHEILESDLVMNQGLNQLDAHKIAQNEYPWSIIITKGDKQK
;
A
#
# COMPACT_ATOMS: atom_id res chain seq x y z
N MET A 1 19.63 14.11 1.35
CA MET A 1 19.20 13.39 0.13
C MET A 1 17.85 13.97 -0.25
N TYR A 2 17.77 14.69 -1.38
CA TYR A 2 16.50 15.27 -1.84
C TYR A 2 15.51 14.12 -2.04
N LEU A 3 14.39 14.14 -1.31
CA LEU A 3 13.23 13.32 -1.66
C LEU A 3 12.82 13.79 -3.06
N THR A 4 13.18 13.01 -4.07
CA THR A 4 12.63 13.15 -5.42
C THR A 4 11.12 13.19 -5.26
N ASP A 5 10.43 14.18 -5.83
CA ASP A 5 8.97 14.28 -5.73
C ASP A 5 8.36 12.97 -6.24
N ARG A 6 7.89 12.15 -5.30
CA ARG A 6 7.34 10.82 -5.59
C ARG A 6 6.09 10.88 -6.45
N TRP A 7 5.48 12.07 -6.54
CA TRP A 7 4.29 12.37 -7.29
C TRP A 7 4.61 13.04 -8.63
N SER A 8 5.88 13.06 -9.05
CA SER A 8 6.33 13.74 -10.27
C SER A 8 5.72 13.18 -11.56
N HIS A 9 5.24 11.93 -11.55
CA HIS A 9 4.48 11.31 -12.65
C HIS A 9 3.04 11.83 -12.77
N LEU A 10 2.51 12.49 -11.74
CA LEU A 10 1.16 13.05 -11.75
C LEU A 10 1.14 14.47 -12.33
N ASN A 11 0.15 14.76 -13.17
CA ASN A 11 -0.09 16.11 -13.67
C ASN A 11 -0.77 17.01 -12.61
N LYS A 12 -0.86 18.31 -12.89
CA LYS A 12 -1.40 19.31 -11.94
C LYS A 12 -2.85 19.02 -11.52
N LEU A 13 -3.67 18.50 -12.43
CA LEU A 13 -5.08 18.19 -12.15
C LEU A 13 -5.18 16.93 -11.28
N GLU A 14 -4.42 15.89 -11.59
CA GLU A 14 -4.33 14.67 -10.78
C GLU A 14 -3.88 14.97 -9.35
N LYS A 15 -2.80 15.75 -9.18
CA LYS A 15 -2.34 16.19 -7.85
C LYS A 15 -3.41 16.95 -7.07
N LYS A 16 -4.29 17.70 -7.76
CA LYS A 16 -5.40 18.42 -7.11
C LYS A 16 -6.46 17.43 -6.59
N TYR A 17 -6.84 16.45 -7.39
CA TYR A 17 -7.87 15.46 -7.01
C TYR A 17 -7.35 14.44 -5.98
N LEU A 18 -6.08 14.06 -6.07
CA LEU A 18 -5.48 13.01 -5.24
C LEU A 18 -4.81 13.55 -3.96
N LYS A 19 -4.97 14.83 -3.68
CA LYS A 19 -4.28 15.54 -2.58
C LYS A 19 -4.46 14.86 -1.22
N GLU A 20 -5.65 14.33 -0.94
CA GLU A 20 -5.92 13.65 0.33
C GLU A 20 -5.18 12.33 0.45
N ALA A 21 -5.21 11.51 -0.61
CA ALA A 21 -4.47 10.25 -0.67
C ALA A 21 -2.96 10.49 -0.58
N MET A 22 -2.43 11.47 -1.31
CA MET A 22 -1.01 11.86 -1.26
C MET A 22 -0.57 12.21 0.17
N LYS A 23 -1.35 13.06 0.87
CA LYS A 23 -1.08 13.41 2.27
C LYS A 23 -1.13 12.22 3.21
N ALA A 24 -2.04 11.27 2.96
CA ALA A 24 -2.13 10.06 3.78
C ALA A 24 -0.90 9.16 3.60
N TYR A 25 -0.42 9.02 2.36
CA TYR A 25 0.81 8.28 2.05
C TYR A 25 2.04 8.94 2.69
N ASP A 26 2.10 10.27 2.69
CA ASP A 26 3.19 11.01 3.34
C ASP A 26 3.21 10.75 4.85
N ARG A 27 2.05 10.79 5.53
CA ARG A 27 1.93 10.44 6.96
C ARG A 27 2.36 9.00 7.25
N ILE A 28 1.99 8.05 6.38
CA ILE A 28 2.39 6.64 6.52
C ILE A 28 3.91 6.55 6.47
N ILE A 29 4.56 7.16 5.48
CA ILE A 29 6.03 7.13 5.36
C ILE A 29 6.74 7.82 6.52
N GLU A 30 6.17 8.89 7.06
CA GLU A 30 6.70 9.58 8.25
C GLU A 30 6.49 8.79 9.55
N SER A 31 5.53 7.85 9.58
CA SER A 31 5.28 7.01 10.75
C SER A 31 6.48 6.13 11.08
N LYS A 32 6.82 6.09 12.38
CA LYS A 32 8.00 5.40 12.91
C LYS A 32 7.68 4.10 13.64
N ASP A 33 6.42 3.87 13.99
CA ASP A 33 6.00 2.74 14.83
C ASP A 33 4.93 1.84 14.18
N ASP A 34 4.44 2.21 12.99
CA ASP A 34 3.43 1.45 12.27
C ASP A 34 3.91 0.05 11.88
N ILE A 35 5.13 -0.07 11.34
CA ILE A 35 5.74 -1.36 11.01
C ILE A 35 5.74 -2.29 12.23
N LEU A 36 6.20 -1.79 13.39
CA LEU A 36 6.27 -2.56 14.63
C LEU A 36 4.90 -2.97 15.14
N LYS A 37 3.93 -2.05 15.11
CA LYS A 37 2.55 -2.34 15.52
C LYS A 37 1.92 -3.40 14.63
N ILE A 38 2.02 -3.24 13.31
CA ILE A 38 1.45 -4.16 12.34
C ILE A 38 2.13 -5.54 12.44
N ALA A 39 3.46 -5.60 12.45
CA ALA A 39 4.21 -6.86 12.57
C ALA A 39 3.80 -7.66 13.82
N ASN A 40 3.75 -7.01 14.99
CA ASN A 40 3.37 -7.67 16.24
C ASN A 40 1.93 -8.18 16.22
N ARG A 41 1.00 -7.40 15.66
CA ARG A 41 -0.42 -7.74 15.62
C ARG A 41 -0.70 -8.94 14.74
N TYR A 42 -0.11 -8.97 13.55
CA TYR A 42 -0.30 -10.07 12.59
C TYR A 42 0.70 -11.21 12.76
N GLN A 43 1.63 -11.11 13.72
CA GLN A 43 2.73 -12.05 13.93
C GLN A 43 3.56 -12.29 12.65
N LEU A 44 3.86 -11.21 11.93
CA LEU A 44 4.60 -11.21 10.66
C LEU A 44 6.02 -10.66 10.82
N ASN A 45 6.90 -11.01 9.89
CA ASN A 45 8.27 -10.49 9.86
C ASN A 45 8.27 -8.97 9.60
N PHE A 46 8.99 -8.22 10.44
CA PHE A 46 9.22 -6.79 10.29
C PHE A 46 9.72 -6.37 8.90
N GLU A 47 10.65 -7.14 8.34
CA GLU A 47 11.25 -6.84 7.04
C GLU A 47 10.23 -6.95 5.89
N ASP A 48 9.26 -7.87 6.01
CA ASP A 48 8.19 -8.01 5.03
C ASP A 48 7.22 -6.83 5.10
N ILE A 49 6.88 -6.38 6.32
CA ILE A 49 6.02 -5.20 6.53
C ILE A 49 6.72 -3.92 6.04
N GLU A 50 8.00 -3.76 6.35
CA GLU A 50 8.78 -2.62 5.86
C GLU A 50 8.87 -2.61 4.33
N ARG A 51 9.16 -3.76 3.72
CA ARG A 51 9.21 -3.90 2.25
C ARG A 51 7.86 -3.55 1.63
N ALA A 52 6.77 -4.11 2.13
CA ALA A 52 5.41 -3.81 1.68
C ALA A 52 5.09 -2.30 1.81
N LYS A 53 5.42 -1.69 2.96
CA LYS A 53 5.26 -0.24 3.18
C LYS A 53 6.03 0.59 2.15
N GLN A 54 7.30 0.25 1.94
CA GLN A 54 8.17 0.98 1.01
C GLN A 54 7.77 0.77 -0.45
N TYR A 55 7.19 -0.38 -0.78
CA TYR A 55 6.65 -0.68 -2.09
C TYR A 55 5.36 0.11 -2.36
N ALA A 56 4.32 -0.12 -1.55
CA ALA A 56 2.97 0.42 -1.76
C ALA A 56 2.90 1.93 -1.52
N PHE A 57 3.53 2.40 -0.43
CA PHE A 57 3.43 3.78 0.02
C PHE A 57 4.76 4.50 -0.03
N GLY A 58 5.84 3.91 -0.54
CA GLY A 58 7.23 4.39 -0.47
C GLY A 58 7.90 4.57 -1.84
N LYS A 59 9.17 4.19 -1.92
CA LYS A 59 9.96 4.29 -3.17
C LYS A 59 9.26 3.62 -4.37
N GLY A 60 8.46 2.57 -4.14
CA GLY A 60 7.71 1.88 -5.19
C GLY A 60 6.70 2.78 -5.92
N VAL A 61 6.15 3.80 -5.26
CA VAL A 61 5.23 4.78 -5.88
C VAL A 61 5.86 5.45 -7.09
N LEU A 62 7.10 5.94 -6.95
CA LEU A 62 7.78 6.62 -8.06
C LEU A 62 8.32 5.61 -9.08
N GLN A 63 8.85 4.47 -8.60
CA GLN A 63 9.44 3.43 -9.45
C GLN A 63 8.42 2.82 -10.42
N ASN A 64 7.20 2.60 -9.95
CA ASN A 64 6.12 1.97 -10.71
C ASN A 64 5.01 2.96 -11.11
N GLN A 65 5.20 4.25 -10.83
CA GLN A 65 4.25 5.33 -11.15
C GLN A 65 2.84 5.08 -10.59
N PHE A 66 2.73 4.57 -9.37
CA PHE A 66 1.45 4.27 -8.75
C PHE A 66 0.59 5.52 -8.55
N ILE A 67 -0.70 5.38 -8.85
CA ILE A 67 -1.70 6.38 -8.50
C ILE A 67 -2.15 6.11 -7.06
N PRO A 68 -2.05 7.09 -6.14
CA PRO A 68 -2.39 6.86 -4.74
C PRO A 68 -3.89 6.59 -4.56
N ASP A 69 -4.24 5.56 -3.78
CA ASP A 69 -5.62 5.23 -3.40
C ASP A 69 -5.82 5.51 -1.91
N LEU A 70 -6.75 6.41 -1.59
CA LEU A 70 -7.05 6.79 -0.20
C LEU A 70 -7.47 5.57 0.65
N ARG A 71 -8.14 4.58 0.06
CA ARG A 71 -8.60 3.38 0.78
C ARG A 71 -7.44 2.49 1.22
N MET A 72 -6.34 2.44 0.44
CA MET A 72 -5.13 1.73 0.85
C MET A 72 -4.54 2.38 2.10
N ALA A 73 -4.42 3.72 2.08
CA ALA A 73 -3.89 4.46 3.22
C ALA A 73 -4.77 4.30 4.48
N GLN A 74 -6.09 4.37 4.33
CA GLN A 74 -7.02 4.16 5.44
C GLN A 74 -6.93 2.74 6.02
N SER A 75 -6.72 1.73 5.17
CA SER A 75 -6.53 0.34 5.62
C SER A 75 -5.23 0.21 6.44
N TRP A 76 -4.14 0.82 5.98
CA TRP A 76 -2.88 0.85 6.74
C TRP A 76 -3.01 1.58 8.09
N GLU A 77 -3.71 2.73 8.10
CA GLU A 77 -4.00 3.50 9.31
C GLU A 77 -4.83 2.67 10.31
N ARG A 78 -5.90 2.00 9.86
CA ARG A 78 -6.73 1.11 10.72
C ARG A 78 -5.89 -0.02 11.33
N MET A 79 -5.09 -0.72 10.53
CA MET A 79 -4.19 -1.77 11.04
C MET A 79 -3.19 -1.25 12.06
N THR A 80 -2.69 -0.03 11.87
CA THR A 80 -1.77 0.61 12.82
C THR A 80 -2.47 0.86 14.16
N LEU A 81 -3.70 1.36 14.12
CA LEU A 81 -4.49 1.72 15.30
C LEU A 81 -5.10 0.51 16.03
N GLY A 82 -5.20 -0.65 15.38
CA GLY A 82 -5.94 -1.79 15.92
C GLY A 82 -7.43 -1.72 15.67
N GLU A 83 -7.83 -1.01 14.61
CA GLU A 83 -9.21 -0.81 14.17
C GLU A 83 -9.46 -1.49 12.81
N GLU A 84 -8.66 -2.51 12.48
CA GLU A 84 -8.74 -3.23 11.21
C GLU A 84 -10.12 -3.86 10.94
N ILE A 85 -10.45 -3.93 9.66
CA ILE A 85 -11.53 -4.75 9.11
C ILE A 85 -10.95 -5.86 8.24
N ASP A 86 -11.73 -6.90 7.94
CA ASP A 86 -11.27 -8.09 7.20
C ASP A 86 -10.52 -7.76 5.90
N SER A 87 -10.94 -6.71 5.17
CA SER A 87 -10.26 -6.32 3.94
C SER A 87 -8.85 -5.79 4.17
N ASP A 88 -8.52 -5.29 5.35
CA ASP A 88 -7.23 -4.65 5.62
C ASP A 88 -6.11 -5.70 5.67
N GLU A 89 -6.37 -6.85 6.27
CA GLU A 89 -5.44 -7.98 6.25
C GLU A 89 -5.23 -8.50 4.81
N VAL A 90 -6.28 -8.48 3.98
CA VAL A 90 -6.17 -8.86 2.57
C VAL A 90 -5.27 -7.89 1.80
N LEU A 91 -5.39 -6.57 2.05
CA LEU A 91 -4.44 -5.59 1.50
C LEU A 91 -3.02 -5.89 1.96
N LEU A 92 -2.81 -6.13 3.26
CA LEU A 92 -1.48 -6.37 3.79
C LEU A 92 -0.80 -7.56 3.12
N LYS A 93 -1.53 -8.69 3.01
CA LYS A 93 -1.02 -9.89 2.34
C LYS A 93 -0.79 -9.67 0.85
N HIS A 94 -1.66 -8.90 0.20
CA HIS A 94 -1.49 -8.49 -1.20
C HIS A 94 -0.15 -7.75 -1.40
N GLU A 95 0.10 -6.70 -0.62
CA GLU A 95 1.31 -5.89 -0.75
C GLU A 95 2.59 -6.63 -0.35
N ILE A 96 2.51 -7.54 0.64
CA ILE A 96 3.65 -8.41 0.99
C ILE A 96 4.01 -9.33 -0.18
N LEU A 97 3.01 -9.99 -0.78
CA LEU A 97 3.24 -10.89 -1.91
C LEU A 97 3.71 -10.13 -3.15
N GLU A 98 3.04 -9.04 -3.52
CA GLU A 98 3.41 -8.24 -4.69
C GLU A 98 4.84 -7.69 -4.57
N SER A 99 5.18 -7.11 -3.41
CA SER A 99 6.51 -6.57 -3.18
C SER A 99 7.61 -7.64 -3.16
N ASP A 100 7.35 -8.84 -2.63
CA ASP A 100 8.30 -9.96 -2.70
C ASP A 100 8.55 -10.42 -4.14
N LEU A 101 7.49 -10.61 -4.92
CA LEU A 101 7.59 -11.02 -6.32
C LEU A 101 8.41 -10.01 -7.14
N VAL A 102 8.16 -8.70 -6.95
CA VAL A 102 8.89 -7.66 -7.68
C VAL A 102 10.33 -7.53 -7.18
N MET A 103 10.53 -7.38 -5.87
CA MET A 103 11.83 -6.95 -5.33
C MET A 103 12.80 -8.10 -5.09
N ASN A 104 12.31 -9.28 -4.71
CA ASN A 104 13.15 -10.42 -4.37
C ASN A 104 13.20 -11.47 -5.49
N GLN A 105 12.12 -11.61 -6.26
CA GLN A 105 12.04 -12.60 -7.34
C GLN A 105 12.23 -12.00 -8.74
N GLY A 106 12.24 -10.66 -8.86
CA GLY A 106 12.54 -9.95 -10.10
C GLY A 106 11.42 -10.00 -11.15
N LEU A 107 10.18 -10.30 -10.73
CA LEU A 107 9.02 -10.23 -11.63
C LEU A 107 8.72 -8.77 -11.99
N ASN A 108 8.16 -8.57 -13.18
CA ASN A 108 7.63 -7.26 -13.54
C ASN A 108 6.37 -6.95 -12.71
N GLN A 109 6.13 -5.67 -12.45
CA GLN A 109 5.04 -5.21 -11.58
C GLN A 109 3.66 -5.72 -12.03
N LEU A 110 3.38 -5.72 -13.33
CA LEU A 110 2.08 -6.12 -13.85
C LEU A 110 1.76 -7.60 -13.55
N ASP A 111 2.73 -8.49 -13.73
CA ASP A 111 2.53 -9.92 -13.46
C ASP A 111 2.51 -10.22 -11.97
N ALA A 112 3.36 -9.55 -11.17
CA ALA A 112 3.31 -9.64 -9.72
C ALA A 112 1.94 -9.20 -9.18
N HIS A 113 1.40 -8.09 -9.69
CA HIS A 113 0.09 -7.58 -9.30
C HIS A 113 -1.02 -8.57 -9.65
N LYS A 114 -1.01 -9.19 -10.84
CA LYS A 114 -2.00 -10.22 -11.20
C LYS A 114 -1.98 -11.41 -10.23
N ILE A 115 -0.78 -11.88 -9.86
CA ILE A 115 -0.62 -12.99 -8.91
C ILE A 115 -1.15 -12.56 -7.54
N ALA A 116 -0.71 -11.42 -7.01
CA ALA A 116 -1.17 -10.91 -5.73
C ALA A 116 -2.69 -10.67 -5.70
N GLN A 117 -3.26 -10.17 -6.78
CA GLN A 117 -4.70 -9.94 -6.93
C GLN A 117 -5.51 -11.24 -7.03
N ASN A 118 -4.92 -12.32 -7.56
CA ASN A 118 -5.56 -13.63 -7.60
C ASN A 118 -5.61 -14.28 -6.21
N GLU A 119 -4.49 -14.23 -5.47
CA GLU A 119 -4.37 -14.82 -4.14
C GLU A 119 -5.07 -13.97 -3.06
N TYR A 120 -4.93 -12.66 -3.14
CA TYR A 120 -5.44 -11.68 -2.18
C TYR A 120 -6.25 -10.60 -2.91
N PRO A 121 -7.55 -10.85 -3.20
CA PRO A 121 -8.34 -10.05 -4.12
C PRO A 121 -8.88 -8.75 -3.52
N TRP A 122 -8.03 -7.94 -2.90
CA TRP A 122 -8.42 -6.76 -2.12
C TRP A 122 -9.31 -5.77 -2.89
N SER A 123 -8.92 -5.41 -4.11
CA SER A 123 -9.69 -4.47 -4.95
C SER A 123 -11.12 -4.96 -5.27
N ILE A 124 -11.34 -6.28 -5.31
CA ILE A 124 -12.66 -6.89 -5.55
C ILE A 124 -13.52 -6.83 -4.28
N ILE A 125 -12.91 -6.98 -3.10
CA ILE A 125 -13.61 -6.95 -1.82
C ILE A 125 -14.17 -5.55 -1.55
N ILE A 126 -13.33 -4.53 -1.67
CA ILE A 126 -13.72 -3.15 -1.37
C ILE A 126 -14.76 -2.60 -2.35
N THR A 127 -14.72 -3.04 -3.61
CA THR A 127 -15.72 -2.61 -4.63
C THR A 127 -17.07 -3.30 -4.48
N LYS A 128 -17.13 -4.50 -3.88
CA LYS A 128 -18.39 -5.18 -3.56
C LYS A 128 -19.05 -4.63 -2.29
N GLY A 129 -18.27 -4.16 -1.32
CA GLY A 129 -18.77 -3.51 -0.11
C GLY A 129 -19.52 -2.20 -0.39
N ASP A 130 -19.12 -1.46 -1.43
CA ASP A 130 -19.77 -0.22 -1.87
C ASP A 130 -21.15 -0.42 -2.52
N LYS A 131 -21.49 -1.64 -2.96
CA LYS A 131 -22.80 -1.94 -3.58
C LYS A 131 -23.89 -2.34 -2.58
N GLN A 132 -23.58 -2.43 -1.29
CA GLN A 132 -24.51 -2.85 -0.25
C GLN A 132 -24.86 -1.74 0.75
N LYS A 133 -24.50 -0.49 0.45
CA LYS A 133 -24.88 0.71 1.22
C LYS A 133 -25.80 1.61 0.40
#